data_AF-A0A1D6HJ08-F1
#
_entry.id   AF-A0A1D6HJ08-F1
#
_cell.length_a   1.000
_cell.length_b   1.000
_cell.length_c   1.000
_cell.angle_alpha   90.00
_cell.angle_beta   90.00
_cell.angle_gamma   90.00
#
_symmetry.space_group_name_H-M   'P 1'
#
loop_
_entity.id
_entity.type
_entity.pdbx_description
1 polymer ?
#
loop_
_entity_poly.entity_id
_entity_poly.type
_entity_poly.pdbx_seq_one_letter_code
_entity_poly.pdbx_strand_id
1 'polypeptide(L)'
;MNVDCDMYSNNSGSIRDALCFFQDEQLGQDIAFVQYPQNFENVVQNDIYGNPINTVNELDHPCLDGWGGMCYYGTGCFHRREALCGRIYSPDYKEDWTRVARKTEDVIDLEGMAESLVTCTYEHNTLWGVEKGVIYGCPLEDVITGLQIQCRGWRSVYHNPPRKGFLGMAPTSLGQILVQHKRWTEGFLQISLSKYSPFLLGHRKISLGLQMGYSVCGFWAANSFPTLYYVTIPSLCFLNGISLFPEITSPWFVPFAYVAVAAYSCSLVESLQCGDTAVEWWNAQRMWLFRRITSYLLAAIDTIRRMLGVTESGFTLTAKVTDPRALERYKKGMMEFGSFSVMFAIITTVALLNLACMMLGVAKVLLRKGAVSLGAMFVQAVLCALIVAINFPVYEAMFVRKDSGRLPASVSVVSLCIVLPFCILPTKL
;
A
#
# COMPACT_ATOMS: atom_id res chain seq x y z
N MET A 1 -24.55 2.24 -0.32
CA MET A 1 -23.47 1.54 0.40
C MET A 1 -22.74 0.71 -0.63
N ASN A 2 -21.41 0.81 -0.71
CA ASN A 2 -20.60 -0.07 -1.54
C ASN A 2 -19.79 -1.03 -0.65
N VAL A 3 -19.74 -2.31 -1.00
CA VAL A 3 -19.03 -3.37 -0.29
C VAL A 3 -18.55 -4.42 -1.29
N ASP A 4 -17.28 -4.81 -1.18
CA ASP A 4 -16.70 -5.89 -1.99
C ASP A 4 -17.22 -7.28 -1.57
N CYS A 5 -17.14 -8.24 -2.48
CA CYS A 5 -17.58 -9.63 -2.22
C CYS A 5 -16.80 -10.34 -1.10
N ASP A 6 -15.55 -9.92 -0.83
CA ASP A 6 -14.72 -10.44 0.27
C ASP A 6 -14.87 -9.64 1.57
N MET A 7 -15.83 -8.71 1.63
CA MET A 7 -16.14 -7.88 2.79
C MET A 7 -17.61 -8.08 3.22
N TYR A 8 -17.88 -8.03 4.52
CA TYR A 8 -19.24 -8.11 5.07
C TYR A 8 -19.44 -7.09 6.20
N SER A 9 -20.71 -6.76 6.45
CA SER A 9 -21.08 -5.88 7.57
C SER A 9 -20.97 -6.64 8.89
N ASN A 10 -20.03 -6.22 9.74
CA ASN A 10 -19.80 -6.81 11.05
C ASN A 10 -20.60 -6.10 12.16
N ASN A 11 -21.12 -4.90 11.88
CA ASN A 11 -21.92 -4.12 12.82
C ASN A 11 -23.22 -3.66 12.15
N SER A 12 -24.37 -4.14 12.64
CA SER A 12 -25.68 -3.70 12.16
C SER A 12 -25.96 -2.22 12.44
N GLY A 13 -25.20 -1.60 13.35
CA GLY A 13 -25.22 -0.16 13.61
C GLY A 13 -24.62 0.71 12.51
N SER A 14 -23.78 0.16 11.61
CA SER A 14 -23.02 0.96 10.64
C SER A 14 -23.90 1.85 9.75
N ILE A 15 -25.10 1.40 9.38
CA ILE A 15 -26.04 2.20 8.59
C ILE A 15 -26.56 3.38 9.41
N ARG A 16 -26.95 3.13 10.67
CA ARG A 16 -27.43 4.17 11.59
C ARG A 16 -26.34 5.21 11.83
N ASP A 17 -25.13 4.75 12.11
CA ASP A 17 -24.00 5.62 12.41
C ASP A 17 -23.63 6.48 11.19
N ALA A 18 -23.68 5.91 9.97
CA ALA A 18 -23.52 6.69 8.73
C ALA A 18 -24.64 7.72 8.52
N LEU A 19 -25.90 7.35 8.79
CA LEU A 19 -27.04 8.26 8.69
C LEU A 19 -26.93 9.43 9.67
N CYS A 20 -26.37 9.24 10.87
CA CYS A 20 -26.13 10.33 11.81
C CYS A 20 -25.28 11.45 11.18
N PHE A 21 -24.26 11.10 10.39
CA PHE A 21 -23.46 12.11 9.68
C PHE A 21 -24.28 12.81 8.58
N PHE A 22 -25.00 12.06 7.75
CA PHE A 22 -25.78 12.66 6.65
C PHE A 22 -26.98 13.50 7.10
N GLN A 23 -27.54 13.19 8.27
CA GLN A 23 -28.71 13.85 8.85
C GLN A 23 -28.37 14.96 9.84
N ASP A 24 -27.07 15.21 10.10
CA ASP A 24 -26.66 16.34 10.92
C ASP A 24 -27.17 17.66 10.29
N GLU A 25 -27.86 18.47 11.08
CA GLU A 25 -28.55 19.67 10.59
C GLU A 25 -27.57 20.76 10.11
N GLN A 26 -26.36 20.79 10.66
CA GLN A 26 -25.38 21.84 10.39
C GLN A 26 -24.34 21.40 9.35
N LEU A 27 -23.83 20.19 9.48
CA LEU A 27 -22.72 19.66 8.71
C LEU A 27 -23.14 18.56 7.74
N GLY A 28 -24.32 17.96 7.88
CA GLY A 28 -24.69 16.78 7.10
C GLY A 28 -24.91 17.06 5.61
N GLN A 29 -25.33 18.27 5.26
CA GLN A 29 -25.66 18.64 3.87
C GLN A 29 -24.44 18.67 2.94
N ASP A 30 -23.23 18.91 3.46
CA ASP A 30 -22.01 18.96 2.66
C ASP A 30 -21.27 17.60 2.60
N ILE A 31 -21.74 16.59 3.34
CA ILE A 31 -21.14 15.26 3.35
C ILE A 31 -21.63 14.45 2.15
N ALA A 32 -20.69 14.09 1.26
CA ALA A 32 -20.94 13.21 0.14
C ALA A 32 -20.76 11.73 0.48
N PHE A 33 -19.83 11.38 1.36
CA PHE A 33 -19.66 9.98 1.74
C PHE A 33 -19.02 9.79 3.12
N VAL A 34 -19.33 8.64 3.73
CA VAL A 34 -18.77 8.18 5.01
C VAL A 34 -17.99 6.90 4.75
N GLN A 35 -16.67 6.96 4.93
CA GLN A 35 -15.74 5.86 4.72
C GLN A 35 -15.44 5.16 6.05
N TYR A 36 -15.64 3.85 6.10
CA TYR A 36 -15.21 3.01 7.21
C TYR A 36 -13.82 2.40 6.95
N PRO A 37 -13.05 2.09 8.00
CA PRO A 37 -11.81 1.35 7.83
C PRO A 37 -12.02 -0.04 7.23
N GLN A 38 -11.09 -0.44 6.36
CA GLN A 38 -10.96 -1.82 5.92
C GLN A 38 -10.26 -2.62 7.02
N ASN A 39 -10.97 -3.60 7.58
CA ASN A 39 -10.46 -4.50 8.61
C ASN A 39 -10.66 -5.94 8.13
N PHE A 40 -9.91 -6.88 8.72
CA PHE A 40 -9.88 -8.26 8.25
C PHE A 40 -10.18 -9.22 9.39
N GLU A 41 -10.94 -10.29 9.13
CA GLU A 41 -11.31 -11.29 10.14
C GLU A 41 -10.21 -12.35 10.33
N ASN A 42 -9.52 -12.72 9.25
CA ASN A 42 -8.55 -13.81 9.23
C ASN A 42 -7.13 -13.40 9.66
N VAL A 43 -6.94 -12.19 10.20
CA VAL A 43 -5.63 -11.75 10.71
C VAL A 43 -5.27 -12.49 11.99
N VAL A 44 -3.97 -12.73 12.18
CA VAL A 44 -3.43 -13.38 13.36
C VAL A 44 -2.51 -12.43 14.11
N GLN A 45 -2.36 -12.66 15.41
CA GLN A 45 -1.39 -11.93 16.22
C GLN A 45 0.02 -12.13 15.64
N ASN A 46 0.81 -11.06 15.59
CA ASN A 46 2.14 -11.07 15.00
C ASN A 46 2.12 -11.41 13.51
N ASP A 47 1.11 -10.89 12.79
CA ASP A 47 0.91 -11.10 11.36
C ASP A 47 2.23 -10.89 10.57
N ILE A 48 2.66 -11.94 9.86
CA ILE A 48 3.95 -11.92 9.15
C ILE A 48 3.98 -10.94 7.96
N TYR A 49 2.80 -10.56 7.48
CA TYR A 49 2.61 -9.71 6.32
C TYR A 49 2.21 -8.27 6.66
N GLY A 50 1.98 -7.97 7.94
CA GLY A 50 1.48 -6.67 8.38
C GLY A 50 0.14 -6.33 7.71
N ASN A 51 -0.75 -7.33 7.56
CA ASN A 51 -2.09 -7.12 7.02
C ASN A 51 -2.96 -6.18 7.89
N PRO A 52 -2.89 -6.22 9.24
CA PRO A 52 -3.54 -5.19 10.05
C PRO A 52 -2.98 -3.81 9.71
N ILE A 53 -3.83 -2.92 9.23
CA ILE A 53 -3.47 -1.54 8.89
C ILE A 53 -3.82 -0.60 10.05
N ASN A 54 -3.46 -0.97 11.28
CA ASN A 54 -3.87 -0.28 12.50
C ASN A 54 -3.36 1.17 12.56
N THR A 55 -2.07 1.40 12.28
CA THR A 55 -1.52 2.78 12.23
C THR A 55 -2.28 3.63 11.20
N VAL A 56 -2.61 3.04 10.05
CA VAL A 56 -3.35 3.74 9.00
C VAL A 56 -4.78 4.09 9.47
N ASN A 57 -5.44 3.15 10.15
CA ASN A 57 -6.82 3.33 10.63
C ASN A 57 -6.95 4.25 11.84
N GLU A 58 -5.99 4.20 12.77
CA GLU A 58 -6.07 4.93 14.04
C GLU A 58 -5.34 6.28 14.00
N LEU A 59 -4.41 6.48 13.06
CA LEU A 59 -3.61 7.71 12.94
C LEU A 59 -3.74 8.38 11.56
N ASP A 60 -3.40 7.70 10.47
CA ASP A 60 -3.28 8.35 9.15
C ASP A 60 -4.64 8.83 8.60
N HIS A 61 -5.67 7.97 8.63
CA HIS A 61 -6.99 8.32 8.11
C HIS A 61 -7.69 9.41 8.94
N PRO A 62 -7.69 9.37 10.29
CA PRO A 62 -8.20 10.50 11.08
C PRO A 62 -7.45 11.81 10.82
N CYS A 63 -6.12 11.75 10.64
CA CYS A 63 -5.33 12.93 10.26
C CYS A 63 -5.78 13.50 8.92
N LEU A 64 -5.99 12.64 7.92
CA LEU A 64 -6.46 13.05 6.60
C LEU A 64 -7.87 13.66 6.65
N ASP A 65 -8.77 13.05 7.42
CA ASP A 65 -10.12 13.54 7.64
C ASP A 65 -10.13 14.96 8.23
N GLY A 66 -9.21 15.22 9.18
CA GLY A 66 -8.98 16.54 9.76
C GLY A 66 -8.53 17.62 8.76
N TRP A 67 -8.00 17.23 7.59
CA TRP A 67 -7.60 18.14 6.51
C TRP A 67 -8.69 18.39 5.46
N GLY A 68 -9.90 17.88 5.64
CA GLY A 68 -11.04 18.15 4.75
C GLY A 68 -11.76 16.92 4.21
N GLY A 69 -11.40 15.73 4.69
CA GLY A 69 -12.13 14.49 4.43
C GLY A 69 -11.22 13.33 4.02
N MET A 70 -11.78 12.14 4.06
CA MET A 70 -11.12 10.88 3.71
C MET A 70 -11.28 10.49 2.23
N CYS A 71 -10.30 9.75 1.70
CA CYS A 71 -10.37 9.11 0.39
C CYS A 71 -11.49 8.06 0.31
N TYR A 72 -12.07 7.88 -0.87
CA TYR A 72 -12.93 6.72 -1.15
C TYR A 72 -12.07 5.52 -1.55
N TYR A 73 -12.15 4.42 -0.79
CA TYR A 73 -11.33 3.21 -0.98
C TYR A 73 -12.15 1.97 -1.34
N GLY A 74 -13.18 2.13 -2.18
CA GLY A 74 -13.81 1.03 -2.89
C GLY A 74 -14.75 0.13 -2.07
N THR A 75 -14.71 0.13 -0.73
CA THR A 75 -15.54 -0.74 0.10
C THR A 75 -15.85 -0.12 1.46
N GLY A 76 -16.90 -0.59 2.12
CA GLY A 76 -17.33 -0.08 3.44
C GLY A 76 -17.69 1.41 3.41
N CYS A 77 -18.26 1.89 2.31
CA CYS A 77 -18.51 3.31 2.10
C CYS A 77 -20.00 3.59 1.84
N PHE A 78 -20.54 4.59 2.52
CA PHE A 78 -21.89 5.10 2.28
C PHE A 78 -21.80 6.38 1.46
N HIS A 79 -22.51 6.46 0.34
CA HIS A 79 -22.51 7.63 -0.55
C HIS A 79 -23.87 8.30 -0.56
N ARG A 80 -23.86 9.64 -0.57
CA ARG A 80 -24.95 10.49 -1.04
C ARG A 80 -25.06 10.34 -2.56
N ARG A 81 -26.25 10.02 -3.04
CA ARG A 81 -26.48 9.66 -4.45
C ARG A 81 -26.19 10.84 -5.38
N GLU A 82 -26.56 12.04 -4.99
CA GLU A 82 -26.45 13.28 -5.76
C GLU A 82 -24.98 13.63 -6.03
N ALA A 83 -24.13 13.46 -5.01
CA ALA A 83 -22.69 13.66 -5.14
C ALA A 83 -22.08 12.66 -6.14
N LEU A 84 -22.45 11.37 -6.04
CA LEU A 84 -22.02 10.34 -6.99
C LEU A 84 -22.56 10.58 -8.40
N CYS A 85 -23.77 11.12 -8.54
CA CYS A 85 -24.36 11.51 -9.82
C CYS A 85 -23.80 12.81 -10.41
N GLY A 86 -22.75 13.37 -9.81
CA GLY A 86 -21.98 14.48 -10.35
C GLY A 86 -22.44 15.87 -9.95
N ARG A 87 -23.33 15.98 -8.95
CA ARG A 87 -23.77 17.29 -8.45
C ARG A 87 -22.60 18.07 -7.87
N ILE A 88 -22.54 19.37 -8.18
CA ILE A 88 -21.63 20.32 -7.53
C ILE A 88 -22.30 20.80 -6.24
N TYR A 89 -21.57 20.76 -5.13
CA TYR A 89 -22.07 21.24 -3.85
C TYR A 89 -22.25 22.76 -3.91
N SER A 90 -23.35 23.24 -3.31
CA SER A 90 -23.63 24.66 -3.09
C SER A 90 -24.16 24.82 -1.67
N PRO A 91 -23.84 25.89 -0.94
CA PRO A 91 -24.40 26.15 0.40
C PRO A 91 -25.93 26.18 0.44
N ASP A 92 -26.58 26.52 -0.68
CA ASP A 92 -28.05 26.51 -0.80
C ASP A 92 -28.62 25.10 -1.02
N TYR A 93 -27.76 24.08 -1.09
CA TYR A 93 -28.18 22.69 -1.22
C TYR A 93 -29.03 22.28 -0.02
N LYS A 94 -30.23 21.78 -0.33
CA LYS A 94 -31.07 21.05 0.63
C LYS A 94 -31.54 19.77 -0.01
N GLU A 95 -31.37 18.67 0.71
CA GLU A 95 -31.91 17.38 0.32
C GLU A 95 -33.45 17.44 0.26
N ASP A 96 -34.03 17.09 -0.89
CA ASP A 96 -35.48 17.03 -1.08
C ASP A 96 -35.98 15.60 -0.85
N TRP A 97 -36.18 15.25 0.42
CA TRP A 97 -36.72 13.95 0.81
C TRP A 97 -38.14 13.68 0.30
N THR A 98 -38.89 14.70 -0.13
CA THR A 98 -40.28 14.54 -0.59
C THR A 98 -40.36 13.92 -1.99
N ARG A 99 -39.27 13.96 -2.75
CA ARG A 99 -39.17 13.41 -4.10
C ARG A 99 -39.20 11.88 -4.15
N VAL A 100 -38.71 11.22 -3.10
CA VAL A 100 -38.65 9.75 -2.98
C VAL A 100 -39.99 9.16 -2.54
N ALA A 101 -40.80 9.89 -1.78
CA ALA A 101 -42.03 9.40 -1.17
C ALA A 101 -43.26 9.34 -2.11
N ARG A 102 -43.13 9.69 -3.40
CA ARG A 102 -44.29 10.05 -4.25
C ARG A 102 -44.58 9.17 -5.46
N LYS A 103 -43.84 8.08 -5.72
CA LYS A 103 -44.11 7.24 -6.90
C LYS A 103 -44.52 5.83 -6.49
N THR A 104 -45.82 5.57 -6.55
CA THR A 104 -46.36 4.21 -6.62
C THR A 104 -46.50 3.89 -8.11
N GLU A 105 -45.39 3.54 -8.75
CA GLU A 105 -45.37 3.07 -10.14
C GLU A 105 -45.63 1.56 -10.17
N ASP A 106 -46.23 1.06 -11.25
CA ASP A 106 -46.47 -0.38 -11.42
C ASP A 106 -45.13 -1.13 -11.55
N VAL A 107 -45.05 -2.33 -10.96
CA VAL A 107 -43.79 -3.10 -10.91
C VAL A 107 -43.33 -3.49 -12.31
N ILE A 108 -44.25 -3.78 -13.24
CA ILE A 108 -43.92 -4.18 -14.61
C ILE A 108 -43.31 -3.01 -15.37
N ASP A 109 -43.86 -1.81 -15.19
CA ASP A 109 -43.32 -0.60 -15.81
C ASP A 109 -41.93 -0.25 -15.24
N LEU A 110 -41.72 -0.43 -13.93
CA LEU A 110 -40.42 -0.25 -13.29
C LEU A 110 -39.37 -1.25 -13.78
N GLU A 111 -39.76 -2.51 -13.97
CA GLU A 111 -38.90 -3.55 -14.51
C GLU A 111 -38.48 -3.23 -15.95
N GLY A 112 -39.44 -2.91 -16.82
CA GLY A 112 -39.14 -2.52 -18.20
C GLY A 112 -38.26 -1.26 -18.30
N MET A 113 -38.46 -0.28 -17.42
CA MET A 113 -37.55 0.87 -17.32
C MET A 113 -36.16 0.45 -16.86
N ALA A 114 -36.04 -0.40 -15.84
CA ALA A 114 -34.75 -0.87 -15.34
C ALA A 114 -33.96 -1.64 -16.41
N GLU A 115 -34.63 -2.49 -17.20
CA GLU A 115 -34.01 -3.20 -18.34
C GLU A 115 -33.37 -2.24 -19.34
N SER A 116 -34.04 -1.13 -19.65
CA SER A 116 -33.50 -0.13 -20.58
C SER A 116 -32.23 0.57 -20.07
N LEU A 117 -32.07 0.67 -18.74
CA LEU A 117 -30.93 1.33 -18.09
C LEU A 117 -29.68 0.46 -17.99
N VAL A 118 -29.81 -0.87 -18.12
CA VAL A 118 -28.70 -1.83 -17.99
C VAL A 118 -28.21 -2.38 -19.33
N THR A 119 -28.61 -1.75 -20.44
CA THR A 119 -28.16 -2.13 -21.78
C THR A 119 -26.70 -1.74 -22.03
N CYS A 120 -26.00 -2.50 -22.88
CA CYS A 120 -24.60 -2.20 -23.23
C CYS A 120 -24.41 -0.85 -23.94
N THR A 121 -25.49 -0.27 -24.47
CA THR A 121 -25.48 1.02 -25.16
C THR A 121 -25.84 2.19 -24.27
N TYR A 122 -26.35 1.95 -23.04
CA TYR A 122 -26.87 3.01 -22.17
C TYR A 122 -25.86 4.14 -21.92
N GLU A 123 -24.58 3.79 -21.74
CA GLU A 123 -23.54 4.76 -21.42
C GLU A 123 -22.92 5.44 -22.65
N HIS A 124 -23.27 5.00 -23.87
CA HIS A 124 -22.72 5.58 -25.10
C HIS A 124 -23.12 7.05 -25.24
N ASN A 125 -22.13 7.91 -25.51
CA ASN A 125 -22.31 9.36 -25.62
C ASN A 125 -22.94 10.03 -24.38
N THR A 126 -22.80 9.41 -23.21
CA THR A 126 -23.22 9.99 -21.93
C THR A 126 -22.03 10.50 -21.11
N LEU A 127 -22.31 11.13 -19.97
CA LEU A 127 -21.29 11.55 -19.00
C LEU A 127 -20.99 10.50 -17.91
N TRP A 128 -21.61 9.30 -17.99
CA TRP A 128 -21.29 8.19 -17.10
C TRP A 128 -19.83 7.75 -17.29
N GLY A 129 -19.12 7.53 -16.19
CA GLY A 129 -17.71 7.18 -16.22
C GLY A 129 -16.75 8.36 -16.43
N VAL A 130 -17.26 9.55 -16.76
CA VAL A 130 -16.44 10.75 -17.03
C VAL A 130 -16.68 11.83 -15.98
N GLU A 131 -17.94 12.16 -15.73
CA GLU A 131 -18.35 13.13 -14.72
C GLU A 131 -19.36 12.56 -13.73
N LYS A 132 -20.08 11.51 -14.10
CA LYS A 132 -21.11 10.88 -13.29
C LYS A 132 -20.74 9.45 -12.95
N GLY A 133 -21.13 9.02 -11.76
CA GLY A 133 -20.83 7.68 -11.28
C GLY A 133 -19.36 7.52 -10.90
N VAL A 134 -18.90 6.28 -10.98
CA VAL A 134 -17.50 5.91 -10.78
C VAL A 134 -16.71 6.28 -12.03
N ILE A 135 -15.55 6.92 -11.86
CA ILE A 135 -14.77 7.48 -12.97
C ILE A 135 -13.90 6.41 -13.63
N TYR A 136 -13.90 6.35 -14.96
CA TYR A 136 -13.22 5.32 -15.74
C TYR A 136 -11.76 5.68 -16.07
N GLY A 137 -11.00 4.66 -16.50
CA GLY A 137 -9.68 4.84 -17.11
C GLY A 137 -8.50 4.83 -16.13
N CYS A 138 -8.73 4.51 -14.86
CA CYS A 138 -7.68 4.29 -13.86
C CYS A 138 -7.97 3.01 -13.06
N PRO A 139 -6.96 2.18 -12.71
CA PRO A 139 -7.16 1.02 -11.83
C PRO A 139 -7.56 1.34 -10.38
N LEU A 140 -7.53 2.63 -10.01
CA LEU A 140 -7.99 3.14 -8.71
C LEU A 140 -9.13 4.14 -8.96
N GLU A 141 -10.16 3.65 -9.64
CA GLU A 141 -11.37 4.40 -9.96
C GLU A 141 -12.06 4.96 -8.71
N ASP A 142 -11.97 4.25 -7.59
CA ASP A 142 -12.46 4.65 -6.28
C ASP A 142 -11.80 5.95 -5.78
N VAL A 143 -10.46 5.98 -5.77
CA VAL A 143 -9.69 7.14 -5.29
C VAL A 143 -9.98 8.37 -6.13
N ILE A 144 -9.99 8.25 -7.46
CA ILE A 144 -10.27 9.39 -8.35
C ILE A 144 -11.72 9.85 -8.25
N THR A 145 -12.67 8.92 -8.04
CA THR A 145 -14.08 9.26 -7.83
C THR A 145 -14.24 10.08 -6.55
N GLY A 146 -13.61 9.65 -5.45
CA GLY A 146 -13.60 10.38 -4.19
C GLY A 146 -12.98 11.78 -4.34
N LEU A 147 -11.83 11.87 -5.00
CA LEU A 147 -11.15 13.15 -5.25
C LEU A 147 -12.01 14.11 -6.08
N GLN A 148 -12.66 13.61 -7.14
CA GLN A 148 -13.51 14.42 -8.00
C GLN A 148 -14.77 14.90 -7.27
N ILE A 149 -15.37 14.05 -6.44
CA ILE A 149 -16.48 14.43 -5.55
C ILE A 149 -16.05 15.57 -4.62
N GLN A 150 -14.90 15.45 -3.94
CA GLN A 150 -14.44 16.49 -3.04
C GLN A 150 -14.05 17.79 -3.77
N CYS A 151 -13.46 17.68 -4.96
CA CYS A 151 -13.18 18.84 -5.81
C CYS A 151 -14.44 19.55 -6.33
N ARG A 152 -15.63 18.96 -6.16
CA ARG A 152 -16.93 19.60 -6.41
C ARG A 152 -17.50 20.31 -5.18
N GLY A 153 -16.70 20.46 -4.12
CA GLY A 153 -17.05 21.17 -2.89
C GLY A 153 -17.70 20.29 -1.82
N TRP A 154 -17.84 18.98 -2.07
CA TRP A 154 -18.33 18.06 -1.06
C TRP A 154 -17.23 17.68 -0.06
N ARG A 155 -17.63 17.35 1.17
CA ARG A 155 -16.77 16.74 2.18
C ARG A 155 -17.02 15.24 2.27
N SER A 156 -16.08 14.55 2.88
CA SER A 156 -16.26 13.17 3.33
C SER A 156 -15.90 13.05 4.79
N VAL A 157 -16.29 11.93 5.39
CA VAL A 157 -16.04 11.61 6.79
C VAL A 157 -15.36 10.26 6.89
N TYR A 158 -14.35 10.16 7.75
CA TYR A 158 -13.82 8.89 8.20
C TYR A 158 -14.49 8.48 9.52
N HIS A 159 -15.05 7.27 9.57
CA HIS A 159 -15.68 6.75 10.78
C HIS A 159 -15.10 5.40 11.20
N ASN A 160 -14.36 5.40 12.31
CA ASN A 160 -13.76 4.22 12.92
C ASN A 160 -14.42 3.90 14.28
N PRO A 161 -15.55 3.19 14.30
CA PRO A 161 -16.22 2.83 15.56
C PRO A 161 -15.46 1.73 16.32
N PRO A 162 -15.59 1.66 17.67
CA PRO A 162 -14.94 0.62 18.47
C PRO A 162 -15.25 -0.81 18.00
N ARG A 163 -16.52 -1.08 17.65
CA ARG A 163 -16.89 -2.29 16.92
C ARG A 163 -16.73 -2.03 15.42
N LYS A 164 -15.70 -2.62 14.82
CA LYS A 164 -15.37 -2.47 13.40
C LYS A 164 -16.61 -2.71 12.53
N GLY A 165 -16.93 -1.73 11.69
CA GLY A 165 -18.18 -1.72 10.90
C GLY A 165 -18.23 -2.80 9.83
N PHE A 166 -17.10 -3.02 9.16
CA PHE A 166 -16.93 -4.01 8.09
C PHE A 166 -15.67 -4.84 8.32
N LEU A 167 -15.76 -6.12 7.99
CA LEU A 167 -14.66 -7.08 8.03
C LEU A 167 -14.57 -7.78 6.69
N GLY A 168 -13.36 -8.08 6.24
CA GLY A 168 -13.15 -8.93 5.08
C GLY A 168 -11.97 -9.88 5.22
N MET A 169 -11.45 -10.33 4.07
CA MET A 169 -10.40 -11.34 4.02
C MET A 169 -9.06 -10.74 3.57
N ALA A 170 -8.10 -10.76 4.49
CA ALA A 170 -6.71 -10.41 4.22
C ALA A 170 -6.04 -11.48 3.32
N PRO A 171 -5.15 -11.09 2.41
CA PRO A 171 -4.31 -12.02 1.68
C PRO A 171 -3.43 -12.87 2.62
N THR A 172 -3.27 -14.15 2.32
CA THR A 172 -2.52 -15.10 3.18
C THR A 172 -1.20 -15.56 2.57
N SER A 173 -0.80 -15.00 1.42
CA SER A 173 0.47 -15.32 0.77
C SER A 173 1.21 -14.07 0.32
N LEU A 174 2.55 -14.14 0.34
CA LEU A 174 3.41 -13.03 -0.08
C LEU A 174 3.10 -12.61 -1.53
N GLY A 175 2.90 -13.58 -2.43
CA GLY A 175 2.61 -13.32 -3.84
C GLY A 175 1.34 -12.48 -4.04
N GLN A 176 0.25 -12.82 -3.34
CA GLN A 176 -1.01 -12.06 -3.41
C GLN A 176 -0.83 -10.61 -2.97
N ILE A 177 -0.12 -10.39 -1.87
CA ILE A 177 0.13 -9.06 -1.30
C ILE A 177 0.95 -8.21 -2.27
N LEU A 178 2.04 -8.77 -2.81
CA LEU A 178 2.92 -8.04 -3.72
C LEU A 178 2.23 -7.69 -5.04
N VAL A 179 1.39 -8.58 -5.57
CA VAL A 179 0.57 -8.29 -6.77
C VAL A 179 -0.47 -7.22 -6.48
N GLN A 180 -1.14 -7.30 -5.33
CA GLN A 180 -2.11 -6.27 -4.91
C GLN A 180 -1.45 -4.90 -4.82
N HIS A 181 -0.32 -4.79 -4.12
CA HIS A 181 0.40 -3.54 -4.00
C HIS A 181 0.98 -3.04 -5.32
N LYS A 182 1.37 -3.92 -6.26
CA LYS A 182 1.80 -3.49 -7.60
C LYS A 182 0.67 -2.73 -8.30
N ARG A 183 -0.55 -3.28 -8.30
CA ARG A 183 -1.72 -2.62 -8.90
C ARG A 183 -2.03 -1.27 -8.26
N TRP A 184 -2.01 -1.21 -6.92
CA TRP A 184 -2.23 0.05 -6.22
C TRP A 184 -1.18 1.09 -6.59
N THR A 185 0.10 0.72 -6.60
CA THR A 185 1.16 1.65 -6.97
C THR A 185 1.07 2.11 -8.43
N GLU A 186 0.70 1.23 -9.36
CA GLU A 186 0.42 1.63 -10.75
C GLU A 186 -0.71 2.64 -10.84
N GLY A 187 -1.83 2.37 -10.15
CA GLY A 187 -2.96 3.29 -10.11
C GLY A 187 -2.59 4.65 -9.53
N PHE A 188 -1.94 4.67 -8.36
CA PHE A 188 -1.53 5.93 -7.72
C PHE A 188 -0.52 6.72 -8.55
N LEU A 189 0.41 6.05 -9.21
CA LEU A 189 1.34 6.70 -10.13
C LEU A 189 0.61 7.26 -11.37
N GLN A 190 -0.33 6.51 -11.94
CA GLN A 190 -1.18 7.00 -13.05
C GLN A 190 -2.00 8.22 -12.65
N ILE A 191 -2.60 8.22 -11.45
CA ILE A 191 -3.30 9.40 -10.92
C ILE A 191 -2.34 10.59 -10.87
N SER A 192 -1.17 10.41 -10.26
CA SER A 192 -0.16 11.46 -10.07
C SER A 192 0.36 12.06 -11.36
N LEU A 193 0.44 11.27 -12.44
CA LEU A 193 0.95 11.66 -13.75
C LEU A 193 -0.14 12.07 -14.76
N SER A 194 -1.41 12.08 -14.36
CA SER A 194 -2.54 12.41 -15.23
C SER A 194 -3.20 13.74 -14.85
N LYS A 195 -4.26 14.13 -15.58
CA LYS A 195 -5.13 15.26 -15.23
C LYS A 195 -5.80 15.11 -13.85
N TYR A 196 -5.81 13.91 -13.29
CA TYR A 196 -6.36 13.61 -11.96
C TYR A 196 -5.34 13.81 -10.83
N SER A 197 -4.14 14.34 -11.12
CA SER A 197 -3.16 14.66 -10.08
C SER A 197 -3.79 15.55 -9.01
N PRO A 198 -3.69 15.23 -7.70
CA PRO A 198 -4.36 15.98 -6.64
C PRO A 198 -3.99 17.46 -6.62
N PHE A 199 -2.73 17.79 -6.93
CA PHE A 199 -2.26 19.17 -7.01
C PHE A 199 -2.73 19.92 -8.26
N LEU A 200 -3.14 19.23 -9.34
CA LEU A 200 -3.72 19.86 -10.52
C LEU A 200 -5.25 19.97 -10.36
N LEU A 201 -5.92 18.84 -10.13
CA LEU A 201 -7.37 18.77 -10.06
C LEU A 201 -7.92 19.51 -8.83
N GLY A 202 -7.25 19.35 -7.69
CA GLY A 202 -7.62 19.92 -6.41
C GLY A 202 -7.16 21.36 -6.17
N HIS A 203 -6.35 21.94 -7.07
CA HIS A 203 -5.84 23.29 -6.93
C HIS A 203 -6.98 24.30 -6.72
N ARG A 204 -6.96 25.02 -5.59
CA ARG A 204 -8.00 25.98 -5.17
C ARG A 204 -9.41 25.39 -4.99
N LYS A 205 -9.56 24.07 -5.02
CA LYS A 205 -10.85 23.37 -4.80
C LYS A 205 -10.91 22.62 -3.48
N ILE A 206 -9.78 22.06 -3.06
CA ILE A 206 -9.62 21.37 -1.77
C ILE A 206 -8.39 21.92 -1.03
N SER A 207 -8.31 21.68 0.28
CA SER A 207 -7.21 22.16 1.11
C SER A 207 -5.85 21.61 0.64
N LEU A 208 -4.76 22.33 0.91
CA LEU A 208 -3.42 21.85 0.57
C LEU A 208 -3.08 20.56 1.32
N GLY A 209 -3.49 20.43 2.58
CA GLY A 209 -3.30 19.21 3.38
C GLY A 209 -3.99 18.00 2.77
N LEU A 210 -5.22 18.17 2.26
CA LEU A 210 -5.95 17.11 1.57
C LEU A 210 -5.28 16.73 0.25
N GLN A 211 -4.80 17.72 -0.53
CA GLN A 211 -4.02 17.46 -1.75
C GLN A 211 -2.76 16.65 -1.45
N MET A 212 -2.05 16.97 -0.36
CA MET A 212 -0.87 16.24 0.10
C MET A 212 -1.24 14.81 0.50
N GLY A 213 -2.32 14.61 1.26
CA GLY A 213 -2.80 13.30 1.68
C GLY A 213 -3.13 12.37 0.52
N TYR A 214 -3.87 12.86 -0.48
CA TYR A 214 -4.12 12.11 -1.72
C TYR A 214 -2.84 11.76 -2.49
N SER A 215 -1.78 12.56 -2.34
CA SER A 215 -0.53 12.41 -3.10
C SER A 215 0.47 11.45 -2.46
N VAL A 216 0.35 11.13 -1.16
CA VAL A 216 1.33 10.30 -0.44
C VAL A 216 1.60 8.97 -1.16
N CYS A 217 0.54 8.27 -1.56
CA CYS A 217 0.65 6.98 -2.24
C CYS A 217 1.19 7.09 -3.67
N GLY A 218 1.07 8.26 -4.30
CA GLY A 218 1.66 8.57 -5.61
C GLY A 218 3.19 8.48 -5.62
N PHE A 219 3.85 8.73 -4.48
CA PHE A 219 5.30 8.68 -4.34
C PHE A 219 5.85 7.27 -4.04
N TRP A 220 4.99 6.26 -3.85
CA TRP A 220 5.43 4.88 -3.59
C TRP A 220 6.35 4.35 -4.69
N ALA A 221 5.97 4.56 -5.95
CA ALA A 221 6.77 4.16 -7.10
C ALA A 221 8.16 4.80 -7.09
N ALA A 222 8.23 6.13 -6.89
CA ALA A 222 9.50 6.86 -6.88
C ALA A 222 10.41 6.43 -5.71
N ASN A 223 9.83 6.05 -4.56
CA ASN A 223 10.58 5.60 -3.38
C ASN A 223 11.28 4.23 -3.58
N SER A 224 10.92 3.47 -4.62
CA SER A 224 11.60 2.21 -4.94
C SER A 224 13.09 2.39 -5.29
N PHE A 225 13.43 3.44 -6.04
CA PHE A 225 14.80 3.71 -6.51
C PHE A 225 15.78 4.01 -5.38
N PRO A 226 15.52 4.96 -4.45
CA PRO A 226 16.42 5.19 -3.32
C PRO A 226 16.48 3.96 -2.41
N THR A 227 15.37 3.22 -2.24
CA THR A 227 15.38 1.99 -1.44
C THR A 227 16.32 0.94 -2.03
N LEU A 228 16.29 0.72 -3.35
CA LEU A 228 17.23 -0.17 -4.02
C LEU A 228 18.69 0.26 -3.81
N TYR A 229 18.98 1.56 -3.87
CA TYR A 229 20.32 2.07 -3.59
C TYR A 229 20.76 1.68 -2.17
N TYR A 230 19.95 1.97 -1.15
CA TYR A 230 20.32 1.73 0.25
C TYR A 230 20.45 0.25 0.61
N VAL A 231 19.78 -0.64 -0.11
CA VAL A 231 19.84 -2.10 0.16
C VAL A 231 20.90 -2.83 -0.65
N THR A 232 21.57 -2.14 -1.58
CA THR A 232 22.60 -2.74 -2.45
C THR A 232 23.95 -2.06 -2.29
N ILE A 233 24.03 -0.74 -2.48
CA ILE A 233 25.29 0.01 -2.57
C ILE A 233 26.05 0.01 -1.25
N PRO A 234 25.45 0.30 -0.08
CA PRO A 234 26.17 0.24 1.19
C PRO A 234 26.79 -1.11 1.48
N SER A 235 26.10 -2.20 1.16
CA SER A 235 26.57 -3.58 1.40
C SER A 235 27.71 -3.96 0.45
N LEU A 236 27.63 -3.55 -0.82
CA LEU A 236 28.74 -3.71 -1.76
C LEU A 236 29.96 -2.88 -1.34
N CYS A 237 29.76 -1.65 -0.88
CA CYS A 237 30.85 -0.81 -0.38
C CYS A 237 31.47 -1.41 0.90
N PHE A 238 30.67 -2.00 1.80
CA PHE A 238 31.16 -2.74 2.95
C PHE A 238 32.05 -3.93 2.53
N LEU A 239 31.63 -4.72 1.55
CA LEU A 239 32.41 -5.83 1.00
C LEU A 239 33.75 -5.38 0.39
N ASN A 240 33.78 -4.19 -0.20
CA ASN A 240 34.95 -3.65 -0.89
C ASN A 240 35.83 -2.75 -0.02
N GLY A 241 35.42 -2.49 1.22
CA GLY A 241 36.17 -1.66 2.14
C GLY A 241 36.13 -0.16 1.81
N ILE A 242 35.06 0.30 1.16
CA ILE A 242 34.82 1.70 0.79
C ILE A 242 33.86 2.30 1.81
N SER A 243 34.29 3.30 2.56
CA SER A 243 33.42 4.00 3.52
C SER A 243 32.53 5.01 2.79
N LEU A 244 31.21 4.93 3.03
CA LEU A 244 30.21 5.86 2.49
C LEU A 244 29.66 6.84 3.54
N PHE A 245 29.72 6.47 4.82
CA PHE A 245 29.13 7.24 5.90
C PHE A 245 30.23 7.82 6.79
N PRO A 246 29.96 8.89 7.54
CA PRO A 246 30.90 9.41 8.52
C PRO A 246 31.34 8.33 9.52
N GLU A 247 32.62 8.38 9.92
CA GLU A 247 33.13 7.52 10.99
C GLU A 247 32.38 7.80 12.30
N ILE A 248 32.26 6.79 13.17
CA ILE A 248 31.54 6.92 14.45
C ILE A 248 32.15 7.97 15.39
N THR A 249 33.44 8.24 15.25
CA THR A 249 34.19 9.27 15.99
C THR A 249 33.96 10.68 15.44
N SER A 250 33.43 10.80 14.22
CA SER A 250 33.17 12.08 13.58
C SER A 250 31.91 12.73 14.16
N PRO A 251 31.93 14.04 14.47
CA PRO A 251 30.71 14.78 14.84
C PRO A 251 29.60 14.66 13.79
N TRP A 252 29.95 14.45 12.53
CA TRP A 252 28.99 14.27 11.44
C TRP A 252 28.20 12.96 11.50
N PHE A 253 28.59 11.98 12.33
CA PHE A 253 27.79 10.79 12.58
C PHE A 253 26.50 11.12 13.37
N VAL A 254 26.55 12.13 14.25
CA VAL A 254 25.47 12.45 15.18
C VAL A 254 24.13 12.74 14.48
N PRO A 255 24.07 13.57 13.41
CA PRO A 255 22.81 13.80 12.70
C PRO A 255 22.22 12.53 12.08
N PHE A 256 23.04 11.63 11.53
CA PHE A 256 22.56 10.37 10.93
C PHE A 256 21.98 9.45 12.00
N ALA A 257 22.70 9.29 13.12
CA ALA A 257 22.24 8.50 14.24
C ALA A 257 20.95 9.06 14.83
N TYR A 258 20.88 10.39 15.02
CA TYR A 258 19.70 11.07 15.53
C TYR A 258 18.48 10.84 14.64
N VAL A 259 18.59 11.10 13.33
CA VAL A 259 17.45 10.94 12.40
C VAL A 259 17.00 9.48 12.33
N ALA A 260 17.95 8.52 12.26
CA ALA A 260 17.60 7.11 12.22
C ALA A 260 16.90 6.65 13.50
N VAL A 261 17.48 6.95 14.66
CA VAL A 261 16.89 6.55 15.95
C VAL A 261 15.55 7.24 16.17
N ALA A 262 15.43 8.54 15.91
CA ALA A 262 14.18 9.27 16.07
C ALA A 262 13.09 8.72 15.15
N ALA A 263 13.36 8.55 13.85
CA ALA A 263 12.37 8.07 12.89
C ALA A 263 11.83 6.67 13.24
N TYR A 264 12.72 5.71 13.54
CA TYR A 264 12.29 4.35 13.87
C TYR A 264 11.68 4.25 15.27
N SER A 265 12.13 5.06 16.24
CA SER A 265 11.51 5.11 17.57
C SER A 265 10.11 5.70 17.52
N CYS A 266 9.92 6.81 16.79
CA CYS A 266 8.59 7.38 16.58
C CYS A 266 7.66 6.38 15.88
N SER A 267 8.11 5.77 14.79
CA SER A 267 7.32 4.75 14.08
C SER A 267 6.94 3.56 14.97
N LEU A 268 7.84 3.10 15.83
CA LEU A 268 7.54 2.04 16.79
C LEU A 268 6.52 2.49 17.82
N VAL A 269 6.69 3.68 18.41
CA VAL A 269 5.76 4.24 19.40
C VAL A 269 4.36 4.42 18.81
N GLU A 270 4.25 4.96 17.60
CA GLU A 270 2.98 5.11 16.89
C GLU A 270 2.29 3.75 16.68
N SER A 271 3.03 2.75 16.20
CA SER A 271 2.51 1.40 15.98
C SER A 271 2.00 0.77 17.29
N LEU A 272 2.77 0.88 18.38
CA LEU A 272 2.36 0.39 19.70
C LEU A 272 1.13 1.12 20.24
N GLN A 273 1.02 2.44 20.04
CA GLN A 273 -0.14 3.23 20.43
C GLN A 273 -1.40 2.86 19.63
N CYS A 274 -1.22 2.43 18.38
CA CYS A 274 -2.31 1.96 17.53
C CYS A 274 -2.68 0.48 17.78
N GLY A 275 -2.07 -0.18 18.77
CA GLY A 275 -2.42 -1.54 19.20
C GLY A 275 -1.61 -2.65 18.55
N ASP A 276 -0.58 -2.33 17.75
CA ASP A 276 0.34 -3.32 17.21
C ASP A 276 1.35 -3.78 18.28
N THR A 277 1.95 -4.96 18.09
CA THR A 277 3.12 -5.40 18.84
C THR A 277 4.43 -4.95 18.18
N ALA A 278 5.54 -4.97 18.92
CA ALA A 278 6.86 -4.72 18.34
C ALA A 278 7.24 -5.74 17.23
N VAL A 279 6.69 -6.96 17.29
CA VAL A 279 6.90 -7.98 16.24
C VAL A 279 6.11 -7.62 14.98
N GLU A 280 4.88 -7.12 15.14
CA GLU A 280 4.05 -6.63 14.03
C GLU A 280 4.69 -5.43 13.35
N TRP A 281 5.22 -4.48 14.15
CA TRP A 281 6.01 -3.37 13.63
C TRP A 281 7.22 -3.85 12.80
N TRP A 282 7.99 -4.82 13.32
CA TRP A 282 9.14 -5.38 12.60
C TRP A 282 8.72 -6.09 11.31
N ASN A 283 7.61 -6.82 11.33
CA ASN A 283 7.03 -7.44 10.15
C ASN A 283 6.55 -6.40 9.13
N ALA A 284 5.97 -5.29 9.58
CA ALA A 284 5.59 -4.17 8.74
C ALA A 284 6.82 -3.54 8.06
N GLN A 285 7.93 -3.33 8.79
CA GLN A 285 9.19 -2.85 8.19
C GLN A 285 9.69 -3.78 7.08
N ARG A 286 9.63 -5.11 7.30
CA ARG A 286 9.97 -6.11 6.28
C ARG A 286 9.11 -5.97 5.03
N MET A 287 7.80 -5.85 5.22
CA MET A 287 6.86 -5.77 4.11
C MET A 287 6.96 -4.44 3.37
N TRP A 288 7.27 -3.34 4.06
CA TRP A 288 7.67 -2.08 3.41
C TRP A 288 8.88 -2.24 2.51
N LEU A 289 9.95 -2.89 2.99
CA LEU A 289 11.12 -3.19 2.18
C LEU A 289 10.75 -4.02 0.95
N PHE A 290 10.01 -5.12 1.13
CA PHE A 290 9.64 -6.05 0.05
C PHE A 290 8.80 -5.35 -1.02
N ARG A 291 7.79 -4.58 -0.63
CA ARG A 291 6.95 -3.82 -1.56
C ARG A 291 7.77 -2.80 -2.35
N ARG A 292 8.69 -2.07 -1.70
CA ARG A 292 9.52 -1.04 -2.34
C ARG A 292 10.45 -1.60 -3.39
N ILE A 293 11.16 -2.69 -3.09
CA ILE A 293 12.10 -3.30 -4.05
C ILE A 293 11.41 -4.12 -5.14
N THR A 294 10.15 -4.53 -4.94
CA THR A 294 9.39 -5.34 -5.91
C THR A 294 8.20 -4.60 -6.51
N SER A 295 7.04 -4.62 -5.84
CA SER A 295 5.78 -4.07 -6.31
C SER A 295 5.92 -2.65 -6.84
N TYR A 296 6.58 -1.77 -6.09
CA TYR A 296 6.70 -0.36 -6.43
C TYR A 296 7.67 -0.15 -7.59
N LEU A 297 8.79 -0.88 -7.61
CA LEU A 297 9.76 -0.85 -8.70
C LEU A 297 9.13 -1.32 -10.01
N LEU A 298 8.46 -2.47 -9.99
CA LEU A 298 7.85 -3.06 -11.18
C LEU A 298 6.68 -2.19 -11.67
N ALA A 299 5.88 -1.63 -10.77
CA ALA A 299 4.85 -0.64 -11.10
C ALA A 299 5.45 0.60 -11.79
N ALA A 300 6.58 1.12 -11.28
CA ALA A 300 7.28 2.26 -11.89
C ALA A 300 7.76 1.92 -13.30
N ILE A 301 8.42 0.77 -13.48
CA ILE A 301 8.91 0.30 -14.78
C ILE A 301 7.77 0.13 -15.77
N ASP A 302 6.69 -0.55 -15.38
CA ASP A 302 5.55 -0.82 -16.25
C ASP A 302 4.82 0.47 -16.63
N THR A 303 4.67 1.40 -15.70
CA THR A 303 4.06 2.72 -15.98
C THR A 303 4.93 3.56 -16.92
N ILE A 304 6.26 3.58 -16.73
CA ILE A 304 7.18 4.27 -17.64
C ILE A 304 7.13 3.67 -19.04
N ARG A 305 7.16 2.33 -19.15
CA ARG A 305 7.03 1.63 -20.44
C ARG A 305 5.73 1.97 -21.15
N ARG A 306 4.63 2.07 -20.40
CA ARG A 306 3.33 2.49 -20.91
C ARG A 306 3.35 3.92 -21.44
N MET A 307 3.95 4.85 -20.69
CA MET A 307 4.10 6.24 -21.14
C MET A 307 4.95 6.36 -22.41
N LEU A 308 5.91 5.45 -22.61
CA LEU A 308 6.74 5.36 -23.81
C LEU A 308 6.06 4.60 -24.97
N GLY A 309 4.82 4.10 -24.80
CA GLY A 309 4.08 3.40 -25.84
C GLY A 309 4.56 1.97 -26.13
N VAL A 310 5.32 1.34 -25.23
CA VAL A 310 6.00 0.05 -25.47
C VAL A 310 5.10 -1.18 -25.24
N THR A 311 4.04 -1.06 -24.42
CA THR A 311 3.16 -2.19 -24.07
C THR A 311 1.71 -1.76 -23.83
N GLU A 312 0.75 -2.59 -24.27
CA GLU A 312 -0.65 -2.52 -23.83
C GLU A 312 -0.84 -3.20 -22.46
N SER A 313 -1.80 -2.70 -21.66
CA SER A 313 -1.96 -3.14 -20.27
C SER A 313 -2.71 -4.46 -20.13
N GLY A 314 -2.12 -5.42 -19.42
CA GLY A 314 -2.84 -6.55 -18.85
C GLY A 314 -3.21 -6.26 -17.39
N PHE A 315 -4.50 -6.37 -17.04
CA PHE A 315 -4.92 -6.37 -15.64
C PHE A 315 -4.71 -7.76 -15.05
N THR A 316 -3.80 -7.88 -14.08
CA THR A 316 -3.63 -9.15 -13.35
C THR A 316 -4.62 -9.20 -12.20
N LEU A 317 -5.58 -10.12 -12.25
CA LEU A 317 -6.52 -10.36 -11.15
C LEU A 317 -5.76 -10.83 -9.91
N THR A 318 -6.00 -10.18 -8.77
CA THR A 318 -5.58 -10.72 -7.47
C THR A 318 -6.52 -11.83 -7.08
N ALA A 319 -6.04 -13.07 -7.13
CA ALA A 319 -6.79 -14.19 -6.57
C ALA A 319 -6.98 -13.97 -5.06
N LYS A 320 -8.23 -13.97 -4.61
CA LYS A 320 -8.62 -13.92 -3.18
C LYS A 320 -8.91 -15.30 -2.59
N VAL A 321 -8.75 -16.35 -3.39
CA VAL A 321 -8.91 -17.73 -2.94
C VAL A 321 -7.72 -18.12 -2.08
N THR A 322 -8.01 -18.65 -0.90
CA THR A 322 -6.99 -19.11 0.05
C THR A 322 -6.91 -20.64 0.01
N ASP A 323 -5.73 -21.18 -0.32
CA ASP A 323 -5.45 -22.61 -0.13
C ASP A 323 -5.47 -22.92 1.38
N PRO A 324 -6.28 -23.89 1.87
CA PRO A 324 -6.33 -24.24 3.29
C PRO A 324 -4.96 -24.54 3.90
N ARG A 325 -4.04 -25.13 3.13
CA ARG A 325 -2.68 -25.42 3.62
C ARG A 325 -1.84 -24.15 3.76
N ALA A 326 -1.98 -23.20 2.83
CA ALA A 326 -1.34 -21.89 2.93
C ALA A 326 -1.90 -21.08 4.11
N LEU A 327 -3.21 -21.15 4.37
CA LEU A 327 -3.83 -20.53 5.55
C LEU A 327 -3.24 -21.07 6.85
N GLU A 328 -3.07 -22.39 6.96
CA GLU A 328 -2.49 -23.01 8.16
C GLU A 328 -1.05 -22.54 8.40
N ARG A 329 -0.26 -22.39 7.33
CA ARG A 329 1.10 -21.86 7.43
C ARG A 329 1.13 -20.39 7.83
N TYR A 330 0.26 -19.59 7.24
CA TYR A 330 0.09 -18.19 7.61
C TYR A 330 -0.31 -18.03 9.09
N LYS A 331 -1.24 -18.86 9.60
CA LYS A 331 -1.61 -18.88 11.03
C LYS A 331 -0.45 -19.23 11.96
N LYS A 332 0.57 -19.94 11.47
CA LYS A 332 1.81 -20.26 12.19
C LYS A 332 2.89 -19.18 12.04
N GLY A 333 2.57 -18.04 11.41
CA GLY A 333 3.53 -16.97 11.15
C GLY A 333 4.59 -17.35 10.11
N MET A 334 4.29 -18.28 9.20
CA MET A 334 5.22 -18.70 8.14
C MET A 334 4.91 -18.01 6.81
N MET A 335 5.96 -17.50 6.16
CA MET A 335 5.84 -16.80 4.89
C MET A 335 5.65 -17.78 3.72
N GLU A 336 4.56 -17.63 2.99
CA GLU A 336 4.20 -18.49 1.88
C GLU A 336 4.82 -18.02 0.57
N PHE A 337 5.72 -18.82 0.02
CA PHE A 337 6.24 -18.67 -1.33
C PHE A 337 5.52 -19.65 -2.26
N GLY A 338 4.91 -19.12 -3.32
CA GLY A 338 4.22 -19.91 -4.33
C GLY A 338 5.15 -20.40 -5.44
N SER A 339 4.67 -20.39 -6.68
CA SER A 339 5.49 -20.68 -7.86
C SER A 339 6.54 -19.61 -8.13
N PHE A 340 7.39 -19.84 -9.13
CA PHE A 340 8.39 -18.86 -9.56
C PHE A 340 7.75 -17.50 -9.87
N SER A 341 8.33 -16.44 -9.31
CA SER A 341 7.93 -15.05 -9.55
C SER A 341 9.17 -14.16 -9.60
N VAL A 342 9.17 -13.18 -10.51
CA VAL A 342 10.23 -12.16 -10.59
C VAL A 342 10.36 -11.39 -9.27
N MET A 343 9.24 -11.14 -8.59
CA MET A 343 9.24 -10.46 -7.28
C MET A 343 10.01 -11.27 -6.23
N PHE A 344 9.81 -12.60 -6.20
CA PHE A 344 10.56 -13.49 -5.29
C PHE A 344 12.05 -13.53 -5.63
N ALA A 345 12.40 -13.50 -6.92
CA ALA A 345 13.79 -13.42 -7.37
C ALA A 345 14.46 -12.12 -6.93
N ILE A 346 13.79 -10.98 -7.02
CA ILE A 346 14.34 -9.69 -6.54
C ILE A 346 14.56 -9.74 -5.02
N ILE A 347 13.57 -10.16 -4.23
CA ILE A 347 13.69 -10.27 -2.76
C ILE A 347 14.85 -11.20 -2.39
N THR A 348 14.92 -12.38 -3.01
CA THR A 348 15.95 -13.37 -2.71
C THR A 348 17.33 -12.89 -3.13
N THR A 349 17.45 -12.19 -4.27
CA THR A 349 18.71 -11.61 -4.73
C THR A 349 19.22 -10.56 -3.73
N VAL A 350 18.36 -9.64 -3.27
CA VAL A 350 18.73 -8.64 -2.26
C VAL A 350 19.12 -9.31 -0.94
N ALA A 351 18.34 -10.29 -0.48
CA ALA A 351 18.64 -11.04 0.74
C ALA A 351 20.01 -11.75 0.64
N LEU A 352 20.28 -12.48 -0.44
CA LEU A 352 21.54 -13.21 -0.62
C LEU A 352 22.73 -12.28 -0.84
N LEU A 353 22.56 -11.18 -1.57
CA LEU A 353 23.61 -10.18 -1.75
C LEU A 353 24.07 -9.63 -0.40
N ASN A 354 23.12 -9.23 0.46
CA ASN A 354 23.44 -8.69 1.78
C ASN A 354 24.06 -9.74 2.69
N LEU A 355 23.58 -10.99 2.65
CA LEU A 355 24.18 -12.08 3.41
C LEU A 355 25.63 -12.35 2.98
N ALA A 356 25.89 -12.39 1.66
CA ALA A 356 27.22 -12.58 1.12
C ALA A 356 28.15 -11.41 1.48
N CYS A 357 27.68 -10.17 1.32
CA CYS A 357 28.44 -8.97 1.70
C CYS A 357 28.77 -8.94 3.19
N MET A 358 27.83 -9.36 4.04
CA MET A 358 28.06 -9.48 5.49
C MET A 358 29.17 -10.48 5.79
N MET A 359 29.02 -11.73 5.33
CA MET A 359 29.94 -12.82 5.62
C MET A 359 31.35 -12.54 5.08
N LEU A 360 31.45 -12.11 3.82
CA LEU A 360 32.73 -11.84 3.16
C LEU A 360 33.35 -10.53 3.64
N GLY A 361 32.54 -9.50 3.93
CA GLY A 361 33.00 -8.22 4.45
C GLY A 361 33.62 -8.37 5.85
N VAL A 362 32.93 -9.06 6.76
CA VAL A 362 33.46 -9.38 8.09
C VAL A 362 34.72 -10.22 7.98
N ALA A 363 34.73 -11.26 7.14
CA ALA A 363 35.93 -12.08 6.92
C ALA A 363 37.12 -11.24 6.42
N LYS A 364 36.92 -10.33 5.46
CA LYS A 364 37.97 -9.43 4.97
C LYS A 364 38.50 -8.49 6.06
N VAL A 365 37.63 -7.92 6.88
CA VAL A 365 38.03 -7.03 7.99
C VAL A 365 38.88 -7.79 9.00
N LEU A 366 38.44 -8.98 9.40
CA LEU A 366 39.15 -9.85 10.36
C LEU A 366 40.51 -10.32 9.81
N LEU A 367 40.59 -10.66 8.52
CA LEU A 367 41.80 -11.22 7.92
C LEU A 367 42.84 -10.19 7.46
N ARG A 368 42.44 -8.96 7.06
CA ARG A 368 43.33 -8.04 6.33
C ARG A 368 43.56 -6.67 6.96
N LYS A 369 42.62 -6.11 7.75
CA LYS A 369 42.66 -4.69 8.12
C LYS A 369 42.57 -4.39 9.63
N GLY A 370 42.36 -5.40 10.47
CA GLY A 370 42.25 -5.21 11.92
C GLY A 370 40.99 -4.43 12.35
N ALA A 371 40.70 -4.42 13.66
CA ALA A 371 39.46 -3.86 14.23
C ALA A 371 39.27 -2.35 13.97
N VAL A 372 40.36 -1.59 13.78
CA VAL A 372 40.33 -0.15 13.49
C VAL A 372 39.57 0.14 12.19
N SER A 373 39.66 -0.74 11.20
CA SER A 373 38.94 -0.58 9.92
C SER A 373 37.43 -0.75 10.02
N LEU A 374 36.93 -1.42 11.08
CA LEU A 374 35.50 -1.60 11.30
C LEU A 374 34.83 -0.29 11.75
N GLY A 375 35.56 0.58 12.47
CA GLY A 375 35.03 1.88 12.91
C GLY A 375 34.63 2.78 11.75
N ALA A 376 35.43 2.79 10.68
CA ALA A 376 35.16 3.57 9.46
C ALA A 376 34.01 3.00 8.61
N MET A 377 33.64 1.73 8.80
CA MET A 377 32.59 1.03 8.06
C MET A 377 31.38 0.65 8.91
N PHE A 378 31.34 1.12 10.16
CA PHE A 378 30.39 0.68 11.17
C PHE A 378 28.94 0.82 10.71
N VAL A 379 28.58 1.98 10.16
CA VAL A 379 27.20 2.27 9.70
C VAL A 379 26.79 1.33 8.56
N GLN A 380 27.69 1.06 7.62
CA GLN A 380 27.40 0.15 6.50
C GLN A 380 27.26 -1.29 6.99
N ALA A 381 28.09 -1.71 7.94
CA ALA A 381 28.01 -3.02 8.56
C ALA A 381 26.68 -3.20 9.32
N VAL A 382 26.27 -2.20 10.12
CA VAL A 382 24.99 -2.21 10.83
C VAL A 382 23.82 -2.26 9.85
N LEU A 383 23.83 -1.42 8.80
CA LEU A 383 22.78 -1.42 7.78
C LEU A 383 22.69 -2.79 7.07
N CYS A 384 23.82 -3.36 6.68
CA CYS A 384 23.89 -4.69 6.08
C CYS A 384 23.35 -5.76 7.03
N ALA A 385 23.67 -5.69 8.33
CA ALA A 385 23.17 -6.62 9.35
C ALA A 385 21.66 -6.52 9.53
N LEU A 386 21.12 -5.30 9.56
CA LEU A 386 19.67 -5.07 9.64
C LEU A 386 18.95 -5.62 8.40
N ILE A 387 19.52 -5.45 7.20
CA ILE A 387 18.94 -6.02 5.97
C ILE A 387 19.01 -7.56 5.97
N VAL A 388 20.07 -8.16 6.52
CA VAL A 388 20.10 -9.62 6.71
C VAL A 388 19.03 -10.04 7.71
N ALA A 389 18.94 -9.39 8.87
CA ALA A 389 17.98 -9.73 9.92
C ALA A 389 16.52 -9.61 9.44
N ILE A 390 16.19 -8.54 8.71
CA ILE A 390 14.82 -8.32 8.23
C ILE A 390 14.40 -9.38 7.18
N ASN A 391 15.36 -9.93 6.44
CA ASN A 391 15.16 -10.99 5.45
C ASN A 391 15.18 -12.41 6.03
N PHE A 392 15.24 -12.58 7.36
CA PHE A 392 15.32 -13.91 7.99
C PHE A 392 14.30 -14.94 7.46
N PRO A 393 13.00 -14.60 7.27
CA PRO A 393 12.03 -15.57 6.73
C PRO A 393 12.35 -16.07 5.31
N VAL A 394 13.11 -15.30 4.52
CA VAL A 394 13.57 -15.71 3.18
C VAL A 394 14.62 -16.82 3.31
N TYR A 395 15.58 -16.67 4.23
CA TYR A 395 16.60 -17.68 4.48
C TYR A 395 16.00 -18.95 5.09
N GLU A 396 15.06 -18.81 6.02
CA GLU A 396 14.31 -19.94 6.56
C GLU A 396 13.58 -20.71 5.45
N ALA A 397 12.87 -19.98 4.58
CA ALA A 397 12.18 -20.57 3.43
C ALA A 397 13.11 -21.19 2.39
N MET A 398 14.35 -20.71 2.27
CA MET A 398 15.33 -21.20 1.30
C MET A 398 16.14 -22.40 1.81
N PHE A 399 16.61 -22.36 3.06
CA PHE A 399 17.58 -23.32 3.59
C PHE A 399 16.99 -24.36 4.56
N VAL A 400 15.92 -24.01 5.28
CA VAL A 400 15.40 -24.85 6.38
C VAL A 400 14.13 -25.57 5.97
N ARG A 401 13.21 -24.87 5.30
CA ARG A 401 11.87 -25.39 5.01
C ARG A 401 11.86 -26.47 3.93
N LYS A 402 11.08 -27.52 4.18
CA LYS A 402 10.86 -28.67 3.27
C LYS A 402 9.40 -28.82 2.83
N ASP A 403 8.51 -28.00 3.35
CA ASP A 403 7.08 -28.01 3.01
C ASP A 403 6.80 -27.31 1.66
N SER A 404 5.53 -27.33 1.22
CA SER A 404 5.11 -26.80 -0.08
C SER A 404 5.17 -25.27 -0.21
N GLY A 405 5.27 -24.54 0.90
CA GLY A 405 5.37 -23.08 0.92
C GLY A 405 6.81 -22.54 0.96
N ARG A 406 7.80 -23.43 0.81
CA ARG A 406 9.22 -23.07 0.76
C ARG A 406 9.54 -22.26 -0.50
N LEU A 407 10.68 -21.57 -0.50
CA LEU A 407 11.12 -20.83 -1.67
C LEU A 407 11.41 -21.79 -2.85
N PRO A 408 10.93 -21.51 -4.07
CA PRO A 408 11.23 -22.34 -5.23
C PRO A 408 12.74 -22.42 -5.51
N ALA A 409 13.23 -23.62 -5.83
CA ALA A 409 14.64 -23.83 -6.14
C ALA A 409 15.10 -23.00 -7.36
N SER A 410 14.22 -22.83 -8.35
CA SER A 410 14.50 -21.98 -9.53
C SER A 410 14.76 -20.53 -9.15
N VAL A 411 14.02 -19.97 -8.19
CA VAL A 411 14.24 -18.62 -7.66
C VAL A 411 15.62 -18.52 -6.99
N SER A 412 15.99 -19.54 -6.22
CA SER A 412 17.28 -19.60 -5.52
C SER A 412 18.45 -19.65 -6.50
N VAL A 413 18.36 -20.49 -7.54
CA VAL A 413 19.39 -20.62 -8.60
C VAL A 413 19.55 -19.30 -9.34
N VAL A 414 18.46 -18.69 -9.81
CA VAL A 414 18.52 -17.40 -10.52
C VAL A 414 19.16 -16.32 -9.64
N SER A 415 18.77 -16.24 -8.38
CA SER A 415 19.29 -15.24 -7.44
C SER A 415 20.79 -15.44 -7.18
N LEU A 416 21.25 -16.69 -7.00
CA LEU A 416 22.67 -17.00 -6.84
C LEU A 416 23.48 -16.63 -8.09
N CYS A 417 22.98 -16.94 -9.28
CA CYS A 417 23.64 -16.56 -10.54
C CYS A 417 23.81 -15.04 -10.67
N ILE A 418 22.85 -14.24 -10.15
CA ILE A 418 22.95 -12.78 -10.14
C ILE A 418 23.94 -12.29 -9.08
N VAL A 419 23.97 -12.89 -7.89
CA VAL A 419 24.80 -12.43 -6.74
C VAL A 419 26.28 -12.79 -6.91
N LEU A 420 26.60 -13.96 -7.47
CA LEU A 420 27.98 -14.46 -7.56
C LEU A 420 28.96 -13.49 -8.25
N PRO A 421 28.63 -12.87 -9.40
CA PRO A 421 29.50 -11.87 -10.03
C PRO A 421 29.88 -10.72 -9.09
N PHE A 422 28.92 -10.18 -8.32
CA PHE A 422 29.18 -9.08 -7.39
C PHE A 422 30.09 -9.46 -6.22
N CYS A 423 30.15 -10.75 -5.87
CA CYS A 423 31.02 -11.24 -4.80
C CYS A 423 32.46 -11.50 -5.27
N ILE A 424 32.64 -11.86 -6.54
CA ILE A 424 33.91 -12.32 -7.12
C ILE A 424 34.66 -11.20 -7.82
N LEU A 425 33.96 -10.29 -8.51
CA LEU A 425 34.60 -9.20 -9.23
C LEU A 425 35.22 -8.22 -8.21
N PRO A 426 36.54 -7.96 -8.27
CA PRO A 426 37.10 -6.83 -7.55
C PRO A 426 36.52 -5.57 -8.19
N THR A 427 35.53 -4.96 -7.56
CA THR A 427 35.07 -3.65 -8.01
C THR A 427 36.20 -2.66 -7.74
N LYS A 428 36.99 -2.36 -8.76
CA LYS A 428 37.66 -1.06 -8.88
C LYS A 428 36.53 -0.05 -9.09
N LEU A 429 35.94 0.37 -7.97
CA LEU A 429 34.92 1.40 -7.92
C LEU A 429 35.61 2.75 -7.77
#